data_AF-A0A5D2QJP6-F1
#
_entry.id   AF-A0A5D2QJP6-F1
#
_cell.length_a   1.000
_cell.length_b   1.000
_cell.length_c   1.000
_cell.angle_alpha   90.00
_cell.angle_beta   90.00
_cell.angle_gamma   90.00
#
_symmetry.space_group_name_H-M   'P 1'
#
loop_
_entity.id
_entity.type
_entity.pdbx_description
1 polymer ?
#
loop_
_entity_poly.entity_id
_entity_poly.type
_entity_poly.pdbx_seq_one_letter_code
_entity_poly.pdbx_strand_id
1 'polypeptide(L)'
;MKGKLEPAERQKLIEEGKNLKEALTTLEEDLVKLRDELQIEAQCIPNLTHPDVPIGWEDSSKLRNMVGSPRKFDFPVKDHLQLGKELDLFDFDAAAEVSGSKFYYLKNEAVMLEMALVNWTLTEVMKRGFTPLTTPEIVRSSVVEKCGFQPRGENTQVYSIEDSDQCLIGTAEIPVGGIHMDSIVAESALPLKYVAFSHCFRTEAGAAGTATR
;
A
#
# COMPACT_ATOMS: atom_id res chain seq x y z
N MET A 1 -33.72 46.14 -29.28
CA MET A 1 -34.51 45.45 -30.32
C MET A 1 -34.94 44.08 -29.81
N LYS A 2 -36.17 43.97 -29.28
CA LYS A 2 -36.83 42.68 -29.01
C LYS A 2 -38.08 42.65 -29.89
N GLY A 3 -37.89 42.38 -31.18
CA GLY A 3 -39.02 42.02 -32.04
C GLY A 3 -39.58 40.68 -31.57
N LYS A 4 -40.90 40.52 -31.55
CA LYS A 4 -41.51 39.21 -31.31
C LYS A 4 -41.08 38.32 -32.48
N LEU A 5 -40.28 37.29 -32.19
CA LEU A 5 -39.99 36.21 -33.13
C LEU A 5 -41.32 35.61 -33.63
N GLU A 6 -41.40 35.29 -34.92
CA GLU A 6 -42.55 34.60 -35.48
C GLU A 6 -42.78 33.28 -34.72
N PRO A 7 -44.03 32.90 -34.40
CA PRO A 7 -44.33 31.73 -33.56
C PRO A 7 -43.67 30.44 -34.04
N ALA A 8 -43.54 30.24 -35.36
CA ALA A 8 -42.87 29.10 -35.96
C ALA A 8 -41.35 29.09 -35.72
N GLU A 9 -40.70 30.25 -35.81
CA GLU A 9 -39.26 30.40 -35.56
C GLU A 9 -38.94 30.22 -34.08
N ARG A 10 -39.81 30.74 -33.20
CA ARG A 10 -39.73 30.49 -31.75
C ARG A 10 -39.87 29.00 -31.42
N GLN A 11 -40.82 28.29 -32.04
CA GLN A 11 -41.01 26.86 -31.78
C GLN A 11 -39.81 26.04 -32.25
N LYS A 12 -39.19 26.40 -33.38
CA LYS A 12 -37.96 25.77 -33.87
C LYS A 12 -36.80 25.92 -32.89
N LEU A 13 -36.57 27.14 -32.38
CA LEU A 13 -35.52 27.40 -31.39
C LEU A 13 -35.76 26.67 -30.05
N ILE A 14 -37.02 26.50 -29.65
CA ILE A 14 -37.37 25.70 -28.47
C ILE A 14 -37.01 24.23 -28.67
N GLU A 15 -37.34 23.66 -29.83
CA GLU A 15 -37.00 22.26 -30.16
C GLU A 15 -35.48 22.07 -30.26
N GLU A 16 -34.76 23.01 -30.90
CA GLU A 16 -33.29 23.00 -30.93
C GLU A 16 -32.69 23.06 -29.52
N GLY A 17 -33.21 23.92 -28.64
CA GLY A 17 -32.76 24.00 -27.24
C GLY A 17 -33.04 22.71 -26.45
N LYS A 18 -34.16 22.03 -26.72
CA LYS A 18 -34.48 20.74 -26.11
C LYS A 18 -33.50 19.65 -26.59
N ASN A 19 -33.25 19.57 -27.89
CA ASN A 19 -32.31 18.62 -28.47
C ASN A 19 -30.87 18.86 -27.96
N LEU A 20 -30.45 20.12 -27.84
CA LEU A 20 -29.16 20.48 -27.25
C LEU A 20 -29.05 20.06 -25.79
N LYS A 21 -30.12 20.24 -25.01
CA LYS A 21 -30.15 19.79 -23.61
C LYS A 21 -30.04 18.27 -23.49
N GLU A 22 -30.77 17.53 -24.33
CA GLU A 22 -30.68 16.07 -24.36
C GLU A 22 -29.28 15.59 -24.77
N ALA A 23 -28.69 16.18 -25.81
CA ALA A 23 -27.32 15.87 -26.23
C ALA A 23 -26.27 16.22 -25.17
N LEU A 24 -26.45 17.35 -24.45
CA LEU A 24 -25.56 17.75 -23.36
C LEU A 24 -25.58 16.73 -22.22
N THR A 25 -26.77 16.29 -21.79
CA THR A 25 -26.88 15.27 -20.74
C THR A 25 -26.14 13.99 -21.14
N THR A 26 -26.32 13.50 -22.37
CA THR A 26 -25.60 12.32 -22.87
C THR A 26 -24.09 12.53 -22.87
N LEU A 27 -23.61 13.69 -23.35
CA LEU A 27 -22.18 14.00 -23.37
C LEU A 27 -21.58 14.11 -21.95
N GLU A 28 -22.33 14.62 -20.98
CA GLU A 28 -21.91 14.69 -19.58
C GLU A 28 -21.78 13.28 -18.97
N GLU A 29 -22.73 12.39 -19.24
CA GLU A 29 -22.65 10.98 -18.81
C GLU A 29 -21.47 10.24 -19.44
N ASP A 30 -21.24 10.43 -20.73
CA ASP A 30 -20.12 9.82 -21.45
C ASP A 30 -18.78 10.37 -20.96
N LEU A 31 -18.70 11.66 -20.64
CA LEU A 31 -17.50 12.28 -20.10
C LEU A 31 -17.12 11.71 -18.73
N VAL A 32 -18.10 11.43 -17.87
CA VAL A 32 -17.85 10.80 -16.55
C VAL A 32 -17.26 9.41 -16.74
N LYS A 33 -17.89 8.57 -17.57
CA LYS A 33 -17.40 7.21 -17.86
C LYS A 33 -15.99 7.22 -18.43
N LEU A 34 -15.74 8.05 -19.44
CA LEU A 34 -14.44 8.13 -20.10
C LEU A 34 -13.34 8.64 -19.16
N ARG A 35 -13.67 9.53 -18.21
CA ARG A 35 -12.72 9.98 -17.18
C ARG A 35 -12.36 8.87 -16.22
N ASP A 36 -13.34 8.07 -15.80
CA ASP A 36 -13.09 6.93 -14.90
C ASP A 36 -12.22 5.87 -15.59
N GLU A 37 -12.53 5.54 -16.84
CA GLU A 37 -11.71 4.64 -17.67
C GLU A 37 -10.28 5.17 -17.84
N LEU A 38 -10.13 6.45 -18.18
CA LEU A 38 -8.81 7.09 -18.30
C LEU A 38 -8.03 7.02 -16.98
N GLN A 39 -8.69 7.26 -15.85
CA GLN A 39 -8.06 7.24 -14.54
C GLN A 39 -7.55 5.82 -14.19
N ILE A 40 -8.34 4.79 -14.48
CA ILE A 40 -7.96 3.38 -14.27
C ILE A 40 -6.72 3.04 -15.10
N GLU A 41 -6.71 3.37 -16.40
CA GLU A 41 -5.57 3.10 -17.28
C GLU A 41 -4.33 3.91 -16.88
N ALA A 42 -4.51 5.17 -16.46
CA ALA A 42 -3.41 6.02 -16.01
C ALA A 42 -2.74 5.48 -14.74
N GLN A 43 -3.51 4.87 -13.83
CA GLN A 43 -2.99 4.26 -12.59
C GLN A 43 -2.12 3.01 -12.85
N CYS A 44 -2.27 2.36 -14.01
CA CYS A 44 -1.42 1.24 -14.42
C CYS A 44 0.03 1.66 -14.75
N ILE A 45 0.27 2.95 -15.01
CA ILE A 45 1.59 3.46 -15.38
C ILE A 45 2.48 3.52 -14.13
N PRO A 46 3.60 2.78 -14.07
CA PRO A 46 4.51 2.86 -12.93
C PRO A 46 5.31 4.15 -12.94
N ASN A 47 5.93 4.46 -11.79
CA ASN A 47 6.95 5.52 -11.73
C ASN A 47 8.09 5.24 -12.71
N LEU A 48 8.64 6.31 -13.28
CA LEU A 48 9.88 6.24 -14.05
C LEU A 48 11.03 5.83 -13.13
N THR A 49 11.91 4.98 -13.64
CA THR A 49 13.14 4.61 -12.93
C THR A 49 14.16 5.75 -13.00
N HIS A 50 14.93 5.92 -11.93
CA HIS A 50 16.04 6.89 -11.93
C HIS A 50 17.12 6.45 -12.94
N PRO A 51 17.80 7.38 -13.66
CA PRO A 51 18.80 7.04 -14.67
C PRO A 51 19.96 6.15 -14.17
N ASP A 52 20.28 6.23 -12.88
CA ASP A 52 21.32 5.43 -12.24
C ASP A 52 20.90 3.99 -11.89
N VAL A 53 19.62 3.63 -12.05
CA VAL A 53 19.14 2.26 -11.78
C VAL A 53 19.67 1.32 -12.86
N PRO A 54 20.31 0.19 -12.50
CA PRO A 54 20.76 -0.80 -13.47
C PRO A 54 19.61 -1.29 -14.36
N ILE A 55 19.84 -1.30 -15.68
CA ILE A 55 18.85 -1.77 -16.65
C ILE A 55 18.96 -3.30 -16.76
N GLY A 56 17.86 -3.99 -16.54
CA GLY A 56 17.73 -5.43 -16.74
C GLY A 56 16.83 -6.06 -15.69
N TRP A 57 16.84 -7.40 -15.66
CA TRP A 57 16.12 -8.20 -14.68
C TRP A 57 16.88 -8.28 -13.33
N GLU A 58 16.40 -9.11 -12.41
CA GLU A 58 16.98 -9.25 -11.06
C GLU A 58 18.48 -9.53 -11.08
N ASP A 59 18.97 -10.34 -12.03
CA ASP A 59 20.40 -10.66 -12.22
C ASP A 59 21.27 -9.43 -12.56
N SER A 60 20.66 -8.32 -12.98
CA SER A 60 21.35 -7.06 -13.27
C SER A 60 21.57 -6.20 -12.02
N SER A 61 21.05 -6.64 -10.87
CA SER A 61 21.26 -6.00 -9.57
C SER A 61 22.75 -5.96 -9.21
N LYS A 62 23.21 -4.82 -8.70
CA LYS A 62 24.61 -4.62 -8.31
C LYS A 62 24.74 -4.50 -6.80
N LEU A 63 25.61 -5.32 -6.21
CA LEU A 63 26.01 -5.16 -4.82
C LEU A 63 26.69 -3.79 -4.64
N ARG A 64 26.06 -2.88 -3.89
CA ARG A 64 26.60 -1.54 -3.63
C ARG A 64 27.65 -1.54 -2.52
N ASN A 65 27.38 -2.22 -1.41
CA ASN A 65 28.28 -2.30 -0.27
C ASN A 65 27.92 -3.51 0.61
N MET A 66 28.90 -4.07 1.29
CA MET A 66 28.74 -5.09 2.33
C MET A 66 29.42 -4.58 3.59
N VAL A 67 28.67 -4.45 4.69
CA VAL A 67 29.18 -3.96 5.97
C VAL A 67 29.30 -5.12 6.94
N GLY A 68 30.49 -5.29 7.54
CA GLY A 68 30.82 -6.42 8.39
C GLY A 68 31.19 -7.68 7.58
N SER A 69 31.31 -8.81 8.27
CA SER A 69 31.62 -10.10 7.66
C SER A 69 30.75 -11.20 8.28
N PRO A 70 30.27 -12.19 7.49
CA PRO A 70 29.54 -13.33 8.03
C PRO A 70 30.34 -14.02 9.15
N ARG A 71 29.65 -14.34 10.26
CA ARG A 71 30.29 -15.01 11.41
C ARG A 71 30.72 -16.42 11.02
N LYS A 72 31.94 -16.80 11.38
CA LYS A 72 32.42 -18.19 11.29
C LYS A 72 32.07 -18.93 12.57
N PHE A 73 31.53 -20.13 12.42
CA PHE A 73 31.19 -21.03 13.52
C PHE A 73 32.07 -22.27 13.45
N ASP A 74 32.48 -22.77 14.61
CA ASP A 74 33.26 -23.99 14.82
C ASP A 74 32.36 -25.19 15.18
N PHE A 75 31.04 -25.02 15.07
CA PHE A 75 30.03 -26.04 15.33
C PHE A 75 28.96 -26.06 14.21
N PRO A 76 28.18 -27.16 14.08
CA PRO A 76 27.05 -27.21 13.16
C PRO A 76 26.00 -26.14 13.50
N VAL A 77 25.77 -25.22 12.56
CA VAL A 77 24.84 -24.09 12.76
C VAL A 77 23.39 -24.57 12.65
N LYS A 78 22.60 -24.27 13.67
CA LYS A 78 21.15 -24.45 13.65
C LYS A 78 20.48 -23.25 13.00
N ASP A 79 19.45 -23.47 12.21
CA ASP A 79 18.63 -22.37 11.70
C ASP A 79 17.65 -21.85 12.77
N HIS A 80 16.95 -20.77 12.44
CA HIS A 80 16.04 -20.12 13.40
C HIS A 80 14.87 -21.02 13.81
N LEU A 81 14.41 -21.94 12.94
CA LEU A 81 13.31 -22.86 13.27
C LEU A 81 13.77 -23.92 14.26
N GLN A 82 14.95 -24.49 14.03
CA GLN A 82 15.56 -25.46 14.96
C GLN A 82 15.79 -24.82 16.34
N LEU A 83 16.38 -23.62 16.37
CA LEU A 83 16.61 -22.88 17.62
C LEU A 83 15.29 -22.54 18.32
N GLY A 84 14.32 -22.02 17.56
CA GLY A 84 13.02 -21.63 18.09
C GLY A 84 12.26 -22.81 18.70
N LYS A 85 12.33 -23.99 18.07
CA LYS A 85 11.69 -25.20 18.60
C LYS A 85 12.38 -25.71 19.86
N GLU A 86 13.71 -25.78 19.88
CA GLU A 86 14.46 -26.27 21.04
C GLU A 86 14.32 -25.38 22.27
N LEU A 87 14.15 -24.08 22.06
CA LEU A 87 13.99 -23.07 23.12
C LEU A 87 12.53 -22.73 23.41
N ASP A 88 11.57 -23.43 22.79
CA ASP A 88 10.13 -23.17 22.93
C ASP A 88 9.73 -21.70 22.67
N LEU A 89 10.27 -21.10 21.61
CA LEU A 89 10.09 -19.69 21.26
C LEU A 89 8.98 -19.45 20.24
N PHE A 90 8.60 -20.47 19.47
CA PHE A 90 7.57 -20.39 18.44
C PHE A 90 6.60 -21.57 18.55
N ASP A 91 5.32 -21.32 18.29
CA ASP A 91 4.32 -22.38 18.12
C ASP A 91 3.61 -22.21 16.78
N PHE A 92 4.06 -23.00 15.79
CA PHE A 92 3.49 -23.01 14.44
C PHE A 92 2.28 -23.93 14.35
N ASP A 93 2.25 -25.03 15.11
CA ASP A 93 1.17 -26.01 15.04
C ASP A 93 -0.13 -25.40 15.61
N ALA A 94 -0.06 -24.73 16.76
CA ALA A 94 -1.20 -24.02 17.33
C ALA A 94 -1.66 -22.86 16.43
N ALA A 95 -0.73 -22.14 15.79
CA ALA A 95 -1.08 -21.05 14.89
C ALA A 95 -1.72 -21.56 13.59
N ALA A 96 -1.25 -22.70 13.06
CA ALA A 96 -1.84 -23.34 11.90
C ALA A 96 -3.28 -23.80 12.16
N GLU A 97 -3.54 -24.36 13.35
CA GLU A 97 -4.90 -24.76 13.75
C GLU A 97 -5.84 -23.55 13.89
N VAL A 98 -5.34 -22.42 14.40
CA VAL A 98 -6.17 -21.24 14.70
C VAL A 98 -6.34 -20.30 13.49
N SER A 99 -5.29 -20.07 12.71
CA SER A 99 -5.23 -19.04 11.67
C SER A 99 -4.83 -19.57 10.29
N GLY A 100 -4.53 -20.87 10.17
CA GLY A 100 -4.02 -21.48 8.96
C GLY A 100 -2.52 -21.30 8.77
N SER A 101 -2.02 -21.72 7.60
CA SER A 101 -0.60 -21.65 7.26
C SER A 101 -0.03 -20.23 7.31
N LYS A 102 1.28 -20.10 7.52
CA LYS A 102 2.05 -18.83 7.54
C LYS A 102 1.85 -17.96 8.79
N PHE A 103 1.10 -18.43 9.78
CA PHE A 103 1.00 -17.80 11.09
C PHE A 103 1.85 -18.54 12.13
N TYR A 104 2.18 -17.86 13.23
CA TYR A 104 2.93 -18.41 14.35
C TYR A 104 2.55 -17.67 15.65
N TYR A 105 2.66 -18.35 16.78
CA TYR A 105 2.76 -17.67 18.07
C TYR A 105 4.23 -17.43 18.42
N LEU A 106 4.57 -16.25 18.90
CA LEU A 106 5.80 -16.04 19.68
C LEU A 106 5.58 -16.46 21.13
N LYS A 107 6.62 -17.02 21.74
CA LYS A 107 6.63 -17.48 23.13
C LYS A 107 7.89 -17.05 23.87
N ASN A 108 7.78 -17.00 25.19
CA ASN A 108 8.90 -16.82 26.13
C ASN A 108 9.80 -15.63 25.75
N GLU A 109 11.12 -15.82 25.72
CA GLU A 109 12.09 -14.77 25.46
C GLU A 109 11.94 -14.14 24.06
N ALA A 110 11.33 -14.82 23.09
CA ALA A 110 11.13 -14.26 21.76
C ALA A 110 10.10 -13.13 21.76
N VAL A 111 9.08 -13.19 22.61
CA VAL A 111 8.12 -12.08 22.80
C VAL A 111 8.83 -10.85 23.34
N MET A 112 9.66 -11.05 24.37
CA MET A 112 10.42 -9.95 24.97
C MET A 112 11.46 -9.38 24.00
N LEU A 113 12.08 -10.24 23.19
CA LEU A 113 13.04 -9.84 22.17
C LEU A 113 12.37 -9.01 21.06
N GLU A 114 11.19 -9.41 20.57
CA GLU A 114 10.43 -8.63 19.59
C GLU A 114 10.13 -7.22 20.12
N MET A 115 9.56 -7.13 21.33
CA MET A 115 9.27 -5.84 21.98
C MET A 115 10.54 -4.98 22.14
N ALA A 116 11.66 -5.60 22.53
CA ALA A 116 12.94 -4.92 22.66
C ALA A 116 13.46 -4.39 21.31
N LEU A 117 13.35 -5.18 20.23
CA LEU A 117 13.77 -4.78 18.89
C LEU A 117 12.92 -3.62 18.34
N VAL A 118 11.60 -3.66 18.52
CA VAL A 118 10.70 -2.57 18.13
C VAL A 118 11.07 -1.28 18.87
N ASN A 119 11.17 -1.34 20.20
CA ASN A 119 11.50 -0.18 21.03
C ASN A 119 12.88 0.40 20.72
N TRP A 120 13.88 -0.47 20.54
CA TRP A 120 15.23 -0.06 20.17
C TRP A 120 15.24 0.63 18.80
N THR A 121 14.56 0.04 17.80
CA THR A 121 14.49 0.60 16.45
C THR A 121 13.86 1.98 16.44
N LEU A 122 12.70 2.14 17.10
CA LEU A 122 12.03 3.45 17.22
C LEU A 122 12.96 4.46 17.90
N THR A 123 13.57 4.09 19.02
CA THR A 123 14.47 4.96 19.78
C THR A 123 15.68 5.40 18.94
N GLU A 124 16.30 4.49 18.19
CA GLU A 124 17.44 4.81 17.33
C GLU A 124 17.07 5.71 16.16
N VAL A 125 15.89 5.52 15.57
CA VAL A 125 15.43 6.36 14.45
C VAL A 125 14.97 7.74 14.94
N MET A 126 14.35 7.82 16.13
CA MET A 126 14.00 9.08 16.78
C MET A 126 15.22 9.99 17.02
N LYS A 127 16.36 9.41 17.41
CA LYS A 127 17.63 10.17 17.55
C LYS A 127 18.07 10.85 16.24
N ARG A 128 17.56 10.41 15.09
CA ARG A 128 17.82 10.98 13.75
C ARG A 128 16.76 12.02 13.32
N GLY A 129 15.90 12.46 14.25
CA GLY A 129 14.91 13.52 14.02
C GLY A 129 13.61 13.03 13.37
N PHE A 130 13.30 11.75 13.46
CA PHE A 130 12.03 11.19 13.01
C PHE A 130 10.98 11.26 14.13
N THR A 131 9.76 11.65 13.77
CA THR A 131 8.62 11.65 14.68
C THR A 131 8.07 10.22 14.77
N PRO A 132 8.00 9.61 15.97
CA PRO A 132 7.47 8.27 16.15
C PRO A 132 5.94 8.29 16.06
N LEU A 133 5.37 7.28 15.42
CA LEU A 133 3.93 7.08 15.26
C LEU A 133 3.54 5.62 15.54
N THR A 134 2.33 5.44 16.05
CA THR A 134 1.56 4.20 15.90
C THR A 134 0.45 4.48 14.91
N THR A 135 0.22 3.61 13.94
CA THR A 135 -0.74 3.87 12.86
C THR A 135 -2.03 3.07 13.04
N PRO A 136 -3.17 3.53 12.52
CA PRO A 136 -4.32 2.66 12.28
C PRO A 136 -3.91 1.49 11.39
N GLU A 137 -4.40 0.30 11.69
CA GLU A 137 -4.11 -0.93 10.91
C GLU A 137 -5.22 -1.24 9.89
N ILE A 138 -6.36 -0.58 10.03
CA ILE A 138 -7.47 -0.58 9.07
C ILE A 138 -7.54 0.81 8.45
N VAL A 139 -7.56 0.87 7.12
CA VAL A 139 -7.62 2.11 6.34
C VAL A 139 -8.71 1.99 5.26
N ARG A 140 -9.10 3.11 4.65
CA ARG A 140 -9.97 3.07 3.46
C ARG A 140 -9.19 2.51 2.28
N SER A 141 -9.83 1.68 1.45
CA SER A 141 -9.23 1.10 0.25
C SER A 141 -8.67 2.16 -0.70
N SER A 142 -9.34 3.31 -0.80
CA SER A 142 -8.86 4.45 -1.60
C SER A 142 -7.50 5.01 -1.16
N VAL A 143 -7.11 4.85 0.11
CA VAL A 143 -5.78 5.26 0.60
C VAL A 143 -4.72 4.29 0.11
N VAL A 144 -5.00 2.98 0.18
CA VAL A 144 -4.13 1.91 -0.35
C VAL A 144 -3.88 2.11 -1.84
N GLU A 145 -4.95 2.42 -2.59
CA GLU A 145 -4.89 2.71 -4.02
C GLU A 145 -4.03 3.93 -4.34
N LYS A 146 -4.22 5.04 -3.60
CA LYS A 146 -3.42 6.27 -3.76
C LYS A 146 -1.93 6.04 -3.44
N CYS A 147 -1.60 5.08 -2.58
CA CYS A 147 -0.23 4.66 -2.30
C CYS A 147 0.33 3.67 -3.34
N GLY A 148 -0.42 3.32 -4.38
CA GLY A 148 0.03 2.45 -5.47
C GLY A 148 -0.08 0.95 -5.19
N PHE A 149 -0.76 0.55 -4.10
CA PHE A 149 -0.95 -0.86 -3.71
C PHE A 149 -2.20 -1.46 -4.39
N GLN A 150 -2.38 -1.20 -5.67
CA GLN A 150 -3.44 -1.79 -6.49
C GLN A 150 -3.02 -3.15 -7.04
N PRO A 151 -3.89 -4.17 -7.03
CA PRO A 151 -3.61 -5.44 -7.70
C PRO A 151 -3.45 -5.20 -9.19
N ARG A 152 -2.27 -5.50 -9.74
CA ARG A 152 -2.02 -5.44 -11.20
C ARG A 152 -2.45 -6.74 -11.92
N GLY A 153 -3.22 -7.59 -11.23
CA GLY A 153 -3.73 -8.88 -11.68
C GLY A 153 -4.80 -9.39 -10.72
N GLU A 154 -5.29 -10.62 -10.92
CA GLU A 154 -6.42 -11.17 -10.13
C GLU A 154 -6.09 -11.40 -8.64
N ASN A 155 -4.80 -11.51 -8.30
CA ASN A 155 -4.35 -11.75 -6.94
C ASN A 155 -4.06 -10.43 -6.21
N THR A 156 -4.87 -10.13 -5.19
CA THR A 156 -4.63 -9.00 -4.28
C THR A 156 -3.67 -9.39 -3.17
N GLN A 157 -2.76 -8.47 -2.78
CA GLN A 157 -1.91 -8.61 -1.59
C GLN A 157 -2.58 -8.04 -0.32
N VAL A 158 -3.82 -7.56 -0.43
CA VAL A 158 -4.52 -6.81 0.62
C VAL A 158 -5.71 -7.62 1.14
N TYR A 159 -5.87 -7.68 2.46
CA TYR A 159 -7.06 -8.22 3.10
C TYR A 159 -8.15 -7.15 3.19
N SER A 160 -9.27 -7.34 2.49
CA SER A 160 -10.43 -6.43 2.54
C SER A 160 -11.39 -6.81 3.67
N ILE A 161 -12.03 -5.81 4.27
CA ILE A 161 -13.09 -6.00 5.27
C ILE A 161 -14.43 -6.08 4.54
N GLU A 162 -15.13 -7.21 4.70
CA GLU A 162 -16.43 -7.45 4.08
C GLU A 162 -17.45 -6.35 4.44
N ASP A 163 -18.33 -6.02 3.50
CA ASP A 163 -19.36 -5.00 3.65
C ASP A 163 -18.87 -3.59 4.04
N SER A 164 -17.63 -3.24 3.66
CA SER A 164 -17.05 -1.92 3.94
C SER A 164 -16.12 -1.41 2.83
N ASP A 165 -15.77 -0.12 2.89
CA ASP A 165 -14.74 0.49 2.05
C ASP A 165 -13.33 0.40 2.68
N GLN A 166 -13.12 -0.56 3.59
CA GLN A 166 -11.92 -0.65 4.42
C GLN A 166 -11.12 -1.94 4.18
N CYS A 167 -9.83 -1.89 4.51
CA CYS A 167 -8.91 -3.02 4.40
C CYS A 167 -7.77 -2.93 5.42
N LEU A 168 -7.11 -4.06 5.67
CA LEU A 168 -5.92 -4.14 6.51
C LEU A 168 -4.67 -3.67 5.74
N ILE A 169 -3.77 -2.99 6.44
CA ILE A 169 -2.53 -2.47 5.85
C ILE A 169 -1.46 -3.56 5.68
N GLY A 170 -0.74 -3.54 4.55
CA GLY A 170 0.44 -4.39 4.33
C GLY A 170 1.78 -3.76 4.76
N THR A 171 1.74 -2.51 5.22
CA THR A 171 2.87 -1.69 5.69
C THR A 171 2.36 -0.41 6.36
N ALA A 172 3.07 0.09 7.38
CA ALA A 172 2.79 1.39 8.01
C ALA A 172 2.97 2.59 7.04
N GLU A 173 3.63 2.39 5.91
CA GLU A 173 3.78 3.40 4.86
C GLU A 173 2.43 3.93 4.37
N ILE A 174 1.43 3.06 4.23
CA ILE A 174 0.09 3.42 3.73
C ILE A 174 -0.59 4.47 4.63
N PRO A 175 -0.81 4.22 5.94
CA PRO A 175 -1.42 5.21 6.81
C PRO A 175 -0.52 6.44 7.02
N VAL A 176 0.81 6.29 7.00
CA VAL A 176 1.73 7.44 7.08
C VAL A 176 1.62 8.34 5.84
N GLY A 177 1.54 7.77 4.64
CA GLY A 177 1.32 8.49 3.39
C GLY A 177 -0.03 9.21 3.36
N GLY A 178 -1.03 8.68 4.07
CA GLY A 178 -2.34 9.29 4.21
C GLY A 178 -2.43 10.51 5.15
N ILE A 179 -1.44 10.75 6.04
CA ILE A 179 -1.51 11.80 7.08
C ILE A 179 -1.76 13.19 6.48
N HIS A 180 -1.10 13.49 5.36
CA HIS A 180 -1.16 14.79 4.69
C HIS A 180 -1.95 14.75 3.39
N MET A 181 -2.75 13.71 3.20
CA MET A 181 -3.61 13.57 2.03
C MET A 181 -4.54 14.78 1.90
N ASP A 182 -4.66 15.31 0.69
CA ASP A 182 -5.51 16.46 0.36
C ASP A 182 -5.19 17.74 1.15
N SER A 183 -3.98 17.85 1.71
CA SER A 183 -3.49 19.01 2.45
C SER A 183 -2.37 19.76 1.71
N ILE A 184 -2.23 21.06 1.97
CA ILE A 184 -1.10 21.87 1.48
C ILE A 184 -0.06 21.95 2.60
N VAL A 185 1.11 21.36 2.37
CA VAL A 185 2.23 21.41 3.33
C VAL A 185 3.11 22.63 3.02
N ALA A 186 3.38 23.46 4.03
CA ALA A 186 4.29 24.60 3.89
C ALA A 186 5.73 24.12 3.69
N GLU A 187 6.47 24.76 2.79
CA GLU A 187 7.87 24.41 2.49
C GLU A 187 8.77 24.45 3.74
N SER A 188 8.51 25.39 4.65
CA SER A 188 9.25 25.53 5.92
C SER A 188 9.06 24.35 6.89
N ALA A 189 8.05 23.50 6.68
CA ALA A 189 7.83 22.29 7.47
C ALA A 189 8.59 21.08 6.91
N LEU A 190 9.20 21.18 5.71
CA LEU A 190 9.91 20.08 5.07
C LEU A 190 11.39 20.02 5.51
N PRO A 191 11.99 18.82 5.57
CA PRO A 191 11.37 17.51 5.35
C PRO A 191 10.57 17.02 6.56
N LEU A 192 9.38 16.49 6.32
CA LEU A 192 8.64 15.72 7.31
C LEU A 192 9.25 14.32 7.42
N LYS A 193 9.55 13.89 8.65
CA LYS A 193 10.20 12.61 8.93
C LYS A 193 9.37 11.82 9.95
N TYR A 194 8.91 10.65 9.54
CA TYR A 194 8.08 9.76 10.36
C TYR A 194 8.71 8.37 10.46
N VAL A 195 8.66 7.79 11.65
CA VAL A 195 8.93 6.37 11.87
C VAL A 195 7.70 5.77 12.53
N ALA A 196 7.19 4.68 11.98
CA ALA A 196 5.94 4.09 12.43
C ALA A 196 6.10 2.61 12.74
N PHE A 197 5.38 2.16 13.76
CA PHE A 197 5.19 0.74 14.06
C PHE A 197 3.73 0.35 13.80
N SER A 198 3.53 -0.78 13.12
CA SER A 198 2.23 -1.41 12.89
C SER A 198 2.42 -2.91 12.65
N HIS A 199 1.37 -3.69 12.89
CA HIS A 199 1.28 -5.01 12.26
C HIS A 199 1.05 -4.84 10.75
N CYS A 200 1.53 -5.81 9.97
CA CYS A 200 1.47 -5.78 8.51
C CYS A 200 0.82 -7.07 8.01
N PHE A 201 -0.29 -6.93 7.27
CA PHE A 201 -1.12 -8.04 6.82
C PHE A 201 -1.00 -8.18 5.31
N ARG A 202 -0.59 -9.36 4.84
CA ARG A 202 -0.47 -9.69 3.42
C ARG A 202 -1.07 -11.05 3.15
N THR A 203 -1.90 -11.15 2.12
CA THR A 203 -2.50 -12.43 1.69
C THR A 203 -1.43 -13.40 1.16
N GLU A 204 -0.28 -12.86 0.75
CA GLU A 204 0.82 -13.61 0.13
C GLU A 204 0.34 -14.45 -1.07
N ALA A 205 -0.66 -13.92 -1.80
CA ALA A 205 -1.22 -14.54 -2.99
C ALA A 205 -0.15 -14.64 -4.08
N GLY A 206 0.05 -15.83 -4.65
CA GLY A 206 1.08 -16.08 -5.67
C GLY A 206 2.48 -16.45 -5.14
N ALA A 207 2.75 -16.35 -3.84
CA ALA A 207 4.03 -16.75 -3.22
C ALA A 207 4.09 -18.23 -2.78
N ALA A 208 3.19 -19.07 -3.31
CA ALA A 208 3.11 -20.47 -2.93
C ALA A 208 4.40 -21.23 -3.30
N GLY A 209 5.20 -21.60 -2.29
CA GLY A 209 6.37 -22.47 -2.45
C GLY A 209 7.74 -21.77 -2.52
N THR A 210 7.80 -20.44 -2.63
CA THR A 210 9.08 -19.73 -2.81
C THR A 210 9.84 -19.49 -1.50
N ALA A 211 9.13 -19.47 -0.36
CA ALA A 211 9.70 -19.23 0.98
C ALA A 211 9.24 -20.26 2.04
N THR A 212 8.65 -21.38 1.61
CA THR A 212 8.18 -22.43 2.54
C THR A 212 9.36 -23.32 2.93
N ARG A 213 9.63 -23.47 4.22
CA ARG A 213 10.49 -24.52 4.79
C ARG A 213 9.67 -25.39 5.73
#